data_AF-A0A349SUB7-F1
#
_entry.id   AF-A0A349SUB7-F1
#
_cell.length_a   1.000
_cell.length_b   1.000
_cell.length_c   1.000
_cell.angle_alpha   90.00
_cell.angle_beta   90.00
_cell.angle_gamma   90.00
#
_symmetry.space_group_name_H-M   'P 1'
#
loop_
_entity.id
_entity.type
_entity.pdbx_description
1 polymer ?
#
loop_
_entity_poly.entity_id
_entity_poly.type
_entity_poly.pdbx_seq_one_letter_code
_entity_poly.pdbx_strand_id
1 'polypeptide(L)' 'QAQPGWWLFVLRLVVSAAVMVAVIVFLNKDLAQWLAWGWQWRSGYLAVMVLAGMAAYFGALLLLGMRMGDLRSRQLE' A
#
# COMPACT_ATOMS: atom_id res chain seq x y z
N GLN A 1 17.43 14.00 -18.34
CA GLN A 1 17.15 12.67 -18.91
C GLN A 1 16.72 11.77 -17.77
N ALA A 2 15.54 11.13 -17.85
CA ALA A 2 15.07 10.23 -16.80
C ALA A 2 16.07 9.08 -16.66
N GLN A 3 16.75 9.01 -15.52
CA GLN A 3 17.73 7.97 -15.21
C GLN A 3 17.05 6.59 -15.32
N PRO A 4 17.68 5.57 -15.95
CA PRO A 4 17.07 4.28 -16.31
C PRO A 4 16.62 3.37 -15.15
N GLY A 5 16.51 3.86 -13.91
CA GLY A 5 15.91 3.17 -12.76
C GLY A 5 14.54 3.71 -12.32
N TRP A 6 14.11 4.88 -12.80
CA TRP A 6 12.90 5.55 -12.30
C TRP A 6 11.61 4.81 -12.69
N TRP A 7 11.58 4.21 -13.89
CA TRP A 7 10.43 3.45 -14.36
C TRP A 7 10.16 2.20 -13.52
N LEU A 8 11.23 1.52 -13.07
CA LEU A 8 11.11 0.36 -12.20
C LEU A 8 10.59 0.74 -10.81
N PHE A 9 11.01 1.89 -10.28
CA PHE A 9 10.46 2.45 -9.04
C PHE A 9 8.97 2.77 -9.16
N VAL A 10 8.55 3.43 -10.24
CA VAL A 10 7.13 3.73 -10.50
C VAL A 10 6.32 2.44 -10.62
N LEU A 11 6.82 1.43 -11.34
CA LEU A 11 6.14 0.15 -11.48
C LEU A 11 5.95 -0.55 -10.12
N ARG A 12 6.98 -0.54 -9.26
CA ARG A 12 6.87 -1.07 -7.88
C ARG A 12 5.81 -0.34 -7.07
N LEU A 13 5.80 1.00 -7.16
CA LEU A 13 4.83 1.84 -6.46
C LEU A 13 3.39 1.53 -6.91
N VAL A 14 3.17 1.43 -8.23
CA VAL A 14 1.87 1.10 -8.82
C VAL A 14 1.43 -0.30 -8.40
N VAL A 15 2.33 -1.28 -8.42
CA VAL A 15 2.02 -2.66 -7.97
C VAL A 15 1.66 -2.68 -6.49
N SER A 16 2.44 -2.03 -5.61
CA SER A 16 2.11 -1.94 -4.18
C SER A 16 0.78 -1.24 -3.92
N ALA A 17 0.48 -0.17 -4.67
CA ALA A 17 -0.80 0.52 -4.60
C ALA A 17 -1.95 -0.39 -5.07
N ALA A 18 -1.76 -1.15 -6.15
CA ALA A 18 -2.76 -2.11 -6.63
C ALA A 18 -3.03 -3.23 -5.60
N VAL A 19 -1.98 -3.73 -4.94
CA VAL A 19 -2.12 -4.71 -3.85
C VAL A 19 -2.91 -4.13 -2.67
N MET A 20 -2.62 -2.89 -2.26
CA MET A 20 -3.38 -2.20 -1.21
C MET A 20 -4.87 -2.07 -1.59
N VAL A 21 -5.16 -1.65 -2.82
CA VAL A 21 -6.55 -1.52 -3.32
C VAL A 21 -7.24 -2.88 -3.32
N ALA A 22 -6.59 -3.93 -3.80
CA ALA A 22 -7.15 -5.28 -3.81
C ALA A 22 -7.50 -5.77 -2.39
N VAL A 23 -6.63 -5.52 -1.41
CA VAL A 23 -6.89 -5.84 0.00
C VAL A 23 -8.09 -5.06 0.53
N ILE A 24 -8.16 -3.76 0.29
CA ILE A 24 -9.29 -2.93 0.74
C ILE A 24 -10.61 -3.39 0.10
N VAL A 25 -10.61 -3.69 -1.20
CA VAL A 25 -11.77 -4.21 -1.92
C VAL A 25 -12.21 -5.56 -1.37
N PHE A 26 -11.26 -6.45 -1.04
CA PHE A 26 -11.57 -7.74 -0.44
C PHE A 26 -12.13 -7.63 0.99
N LEU A 27 -11.64 -6.67 1.77
CA LEU A 27 -12.17 -6.38 3.11
C LEU A 27 -13.49 -5.62 3.05
N ASN A 28 -13.87 -5.05 1.90
CA ASN A 28 -15.10 -4.28 1.79
C ASN A 28 -16.31 -5.20 1.99
N LYS A 29 -17.17 -4.85 2.95
CA LYS A 29 -18.37 -5.60 3.30
C LYS A 29 -19.59 -4.98 2.64
N ASP A 30 -20.60 -5.81 2.38
CA ASP A 30 -21.87 -5.35 1.85
C ASP A 30 -22.45 -4.20 2.67
N LEU A 31 -23.04 -3.23 1.96
CA LEU A 31 -23.61 -2.04 2.56
C LEU A 31 -24.65 -2.38 3.64
N ALA A 32 -25.46 -3.42 3.41
CA ALA A 32 -26.44 -3.90 4.40
C ALA A 32 -25.77 -4.39 5.69
N GLN A 33 -24.64 -5.11 5.58
CA GLN A 33 -23.86 -5.57 6.73
C GLN A 33 -23.17 -4.40 7.45
N TRP A 34 -22.67 -3.43 6.70
CA TRP A 34 -22.10 -2.20 7.25
C TRP A 34 -23.13 -1.39 8.06
N LEU A 35 -24.35 -1.25 7.53
CA LEU A 35 -25.44 -0.54 8.22
C LEU A 35 -25.97 -1.30 9.44
N ALA A 36 -25.89 -2.63 9.46
CA ALA A 36 -26.27 -3.43 10.62
C ALA A 36 -25.32 -3.25 11.82
N TRP A 37 -24.08 -2.83 11.60
CA TRP A 37 -23.10 -2.63 12.67
C TRP A 37 -23.31 -1.33 13.45
N GLY A 38 -23.07 -1.39 14.77
CA GLY A 38 -23.00 -0.21 15.61
C GLY A 38 -21.77 0.66 15.29
N TRP A 39 -21.79 1.92 15.76
CA TRP A 39 -20.74 2.90 15.44
C TRP A 39 -19.35 2.48 15.93
N GLN A 40 -19.25 1.78 17.06
CA GLN A 40 -18.00 1.27 17.62
C GLN A 40 -17.36 0.22 16.70
N TRP A 41 -18.19 -0.66 16.12
CA TRP A 41 -17.71 -1.73 15.25
C TRP A 41 -17.27 -1.18 13.89
N ARG A 42 -18.01 -0.19 13.36
CA ARG A 42 -17.62 0.52 12.14
C ARG A 42 -16.29 1.23 12.29
N SER A 43 -16.08 2.00 13.36
CA SER A 43 -14.81 2.70 13.58
C SER A 43 -13.64 1.75 13.77
N GLY A 44 -13.83 0.67 14.54
CA GLY A 44 -12.84 -0.39 14.68
C GLY A 44 -12.51 -1.07 13.35
N TYR A 45 -13.51 -1.36 12.53
CA TYR A 45 -13.30 -1.97 11.21
C TYR A 45 -12.58 -1.03 10.24
N LEU A 46 -12.88 0.28 10.25
CA LEU A 46 -12.13 1.26 9.47
C LEU A 46 -10.67 1.31 9.91
N ALA A 47 -10.40 1.30 11.23
CA ALA A 47 -9.03 1.27 11.73
C ALA A 47 -8.28 0.00 11.25
N VAL A 48 -8.94 -1.16 11.29
CA VAL A 48 -8.38 -2.41 10.75
C VAL A 48 -8.13 -2.33 9.25
N MET A 49 -9.06 -1.78 8.46
CA MET A 49 -8.88 -1.58 7.02
C MET A 49 -7.69 -0.68 6.71
N VAL A 50 -7.54 0.43 7.43
CA VAL A 50 -6.40 1.35 7.27
C VAL A 50 -5.10 0.63 7.60
N LEU A 51 -5.01 -0.07 8.73
CA LEU A 51 -3.82 -0.82 9.13
C LEU A 51 -3.50 -1.95 8.15
N ALA A 52 -4.50 -2.67 7.66
CA ALA A 52 -4.34 -3.72 6.66
C ALA A 52 -3.86 -3.16 5.33
N GLY A 53 -4.42 -2.05 4.85
CA GLY A 53 -3.96 -1.36 3.65
C GLY A 53 -2.52 -0.86 3.78
N MET A 54 -2.17 -0.29 4.95
CA MET A 54 -0.83 0.17 5.25
C MET A 54 0.17 -1.00 5.25
N ALA A 55 -0.17 -2.10 5.94
CA ALA A 55 0.64 -3.31 5.98
C ALA A 55 0.80 -3.94 4.57
N ALA A 56 -0.26 -3.96 3.76
CA ALA A 56 -0.22 -4.47 2.40
C ALA A 56 0.68 -3.62 1.49
N TYR A 57 0.57 -2.30 1.55
CA TYR A 57 1.39 -1.37 0.77
C TYR A 57 2.87 -1.47 1.16
N PHE A 58 3.20 -1.33 2.45
CA PHE A 58 4.58 -1.40 2.92
C PHE A 58 5.15 -2.82 2.76
N GLY A 59 4.36 -3.86 3.03
CA GLY A 59 4.73 -5.24 2.81
C GLY A 59 5.07 -5.51 1.34
N ALA A 60 4.22 -5.10 0.40
CA ALA A 60 4.48 -5.21 -1.03
C ALA A 60 5.73 -4.39 -1.43
N LEU A 61 5.88 -3.17 -0.92
CA LEU A 61 7.03 -2.32 -1.23
C LEU A 61 8.35 -2.94 -0.73
N LEU A 62 8.35 -3.52 0.47
CA LEU A 62 9.48 -4.25 1.05
C LEU A 62 9.79 -5.54 0.26
N LEU A 63 8.77 -6.35 -0.04
CA LEU A 63 8.89 -7.58 -0.82
C LEU A 63 9.40 -7.33 -2.24
N LEU A 64 8.95 -6.25 -2.88
CA LEU A 64 9.44 -5.88 -4.21
C LEU A 64 10.91 -5.47 -4.19
N GLY A 65 11.54 -5.36 -3.02
CA GLY A 65 12.98 -5.22 -2.85
C GLY A 65 13.46 -3.78 -2.92
N MET A 66 12.62 -2.83 -2.46
CA MET A 66 13.00 -1.42 -2.29
C MET A 66 14.12 -1.31 -1.26
N ARG A 67 15.33 -1.65 -1.69
CA ARG A 67 16.57 -1.41 -0.99
C ARG A 67 16.75 0.11 -1.01
N MET A 68 16.57 0.77 0.13
CA MET A 68 16.86 2.20 0.35
C MET A 68 18.26 2.66 -0.12
N GLY A 69 19.12 1.73 -0.57
CA GLY A 69 20.48 1.97 -1.03
C GLY A 69 20.62 2.65 -2.40
N ASP A 70 19.55 2.79 -3.21
CA ASP A 70 19.64 3.47 -4.52
C ASP A 70 19.50 5.01 -4.42
N LEU A 71 19.21 5.52 -3.21
CA LEU A 71 19.28 6.95 -2.89
C LEU A 71 20.71 7.45 -2.71
N ARG A 72 21.70 6.54 -2.71
CA ARG A 72 23.11 6.93 -2.66
C ARG A 72 23.57 7.23 -4.08
N SER A 73 23.11 8.36 -4.62
CA SER A 73 23.90 9.07 -5.62
C SER A 73 25.29 9.27 -5.02
N ARG A 74 26.27 8.54 -5.54
CA ARG A 74 27.69 8.85 -5.35
C ARG A 74 27.88 10.29 -5.86
N GLN A 75 27.76 11.26 -4.96
CA GLN A 75 28.44 12.54 -5.09
C GLN A 75 29.92 12.26 -4.89
N LEU A 76 30.56 11.76 -5.94
CA LEU A 76 31.99 11.92 -6.11
C LEU A 76 32.13 12.45 -7.53
N GLU A 77 32.15 13.77 -7.64
CA GLU A 77 33.19 14.56 -8.31
C GLU A 77 32.93 16.06 -8.04
#